data_AF-A0AAJ3Q0N7-F1
#
_entry.id   AF-A0AAJ3Q0N7-F1
#
_cell.length_a   1.000
_cell.length_b   1.000
_cell.length_c   1.000
_cell.angle_alpha   90.00
_cell.angle_beta   90.00
_cell.angle_gamma   90.00
#
_symmetry.space_group_name_H-M   'P 1'
#
loop_
_entity.id
_entity.type
_entity.pdbx_description
1 polymer ?
#
loop_
_entity_poly.entity_id
_entity_poly.type
_entity_poly.pdbx_seq_one_letter_code
_entity_poly.pdbx_strand_id
1 'polypeptide(L)'
;MAVINPHQDHFPDIGDQEIASLGVPFAFVSVFDHWLTEAECTATSLFTYESALKANQLQDYLAGERKFLALYNHLGNAGTIVNFSGVLRPIVSASSEFQRILRRSLREARFMDVYFEGYGVRILGNYDRTDVIIAETCEQLDVLETEIARFDLHMLRK
;
A
#
# COMPACT_ATOMS: atom_id res chain seq x y z
N MET A 1 -10.35 32.24 5.37
CA MET A 1 -11.26 31.08 5.28
C MET A 1 -10.37 29.86 5.17
N ALA A 2 -10.45 28.92 6.12
CA ALA A 2 -9.73 27.66 5.98
C ALA A 2 -10.32 26.95 4.76
N VAL A 3 -9.49 26.66 3.76
CA VAL A 3 -9.88 25.81 2.64
C VAL A 3 -10.01 24.42 3.24
N ILE A 4 -11.24 24.02 3.58
CA ILE A 4 -11.53 22.65 3.99
C ILE A 4 -11.26 21.79 2.76
N ASN A 5 -10.21 20.97 2.83
CA ASN A 5 -9.94 20.02 1.77
C ASN A 5 -11.02 18.92 1.85
N PRO A 6 -11.85 18.73 0.81
CA PRO A 6 -12.98 17.81 0.88
C PRO A 6 -12.58 16.35 1.12
N HIS A 7 -11.29 16.03 1.01
CA HIS A 7 -10.75 14.69 1.22
C HIS A 7 -10.10 14.50 2.59
N GLN A 8 -10.08 15.52 3.45
CA GLN A 8 -9.34 15.49 4.71
C GLN A 8 -9.82 14.41 5.67
N ASP A 9 -11.12 14.09 5.63
CA ASP A 9 -11.73 13.04 6.45
C ASP A 9 -11.18 11.64 6.13
N HIS A 10 -10.66 11.42 4.91
CA HIS A 10 -10.03 10.16 4.50
C HIS A 10 -8.56 10.06 4.92
N PHE A 11 -7.94 11.15 5.38
CA PHE A 11 -6.54 11.20 5.79
C PHE A 11 -6.40 11.70 7.23
N PRO A 12 -6.98 11.02 8.24
CA PRO A 12 -6.68 11.34 9.62
C PRO A 12 -5.16 11.23 9.85
N ASP A 13 -4.60 12.13 10.65
CA ASP A 13 -3.20 12.03 11.05
C ASP A 13 -3.04 10.80 11.95
N ILE A 14 -2.24 9.85 11.50
CA ILE A 14 -1.97 8.61 12.24
C ILE A 14 -0.73 8.78 13.12
N GLY A 15 0.10 9.81 12.88
CA GLY A 15 1.31 10.09 13.64
C GLY A 15 2.17 8.85 13.89
N ASP A 16 2.67 8.73 15.12
CA ASP A 16 3.39 7.54 15.62
C ASP A 16 2.44 6.53 16.30
N GLN A 17 1.13 6.70 16.17
CA GLN A 17 0.17 5.81 16.82
C GLN A 17 0.18 4.43 16.13
N GLU A 18 0.10 3.37 16.92
CA GLU A 18 -0.14 2.04 16.38
C GLU A 18 -1.49 2.04 15.65
N ILE A 19 -1.53 1.55 14.41
CA ILE A 19 -2.76 1.51 13.59
C ILE A 19 -3.92 0.85 14.34
N ALA A 20 -3.65 -0.16 15.17
CA ALA A 20 -4.65 -0.83 15.99
C ALA A 20 -5.36 0.10 17.00
N SER A 21 -4.70 1.18 17.43
CA SER A 21 -5.26 2.16 18.36
C SER A 21 -6.25 3.14 17.72
N LEU A 22 -6.30 3.19 16.38
CA LEU A 22 -7.22 4.07 15.65
C LEU A 22 -8.69 3.65 15.76
N GLY A 23 -8.97 2.41 16.19
CA GLY A 23 -10.34 1.90 16.31
C GLY A 23 -11.06 1.69 14.98
N VAL A 24 -10.31 1.64 13.88
CA VAL A 24 -10.82 1.40 12.52
C VAL A 24 -10.35 0.04 12.00
N PRO A 25 -11.13 -0.63 11.13
CA PRO A 25 -10.68 -1.83 10.44
C PRO A 25 -9.39 -1.59 9.65
N PHE A 26 -8.43 -2.52 9.79
CA PHE A 26 -7.18 -2.48 9.04
C PHE A 26 -6.69 -3.89 8.70
N ALA A 27 -5.88 -3.98 7.66
CA ALA A 27 -5.21 -5.20 7.23
C ALA A 27 -3.88 -4.83 6.55
N PHE A 28 -3.16 -5.82 6.06
CA PHE A 28 -1.95 -5.62 5.25
C PHE A 28 -2.10 -6.36 3.93
N VAL A 29 -1.55 -5.79 2.86
CA VAL A 29 -1.37 -6.50 1.60
C VAL A 29 0.10 -6.86 1.46
N SER A 30 0.37 -8.12 1.12
CA SER A 30 1.71 -8.71 1.12
C SER A 30 1.95 -9.55 -0.12
N VAL A 31 3.21 -9.64 -0.55
CA VAL A 31 3.65 -10.67 -1.51
C VAL A 31 3.86 -12.03 -0.85
N PHE A 32 3.98 -12.06 0.48
CA PHE A 32 4.10 -13.28 1.29
C PHE A 32 2.72 -13.67 1.79
N ASP A 33 2.41 -14.96 1.75
CA ASP A 33 1.13 -15.54 2.18
C ASP A 33 0.96 -15.64 3.69
N HIS A 34 2.00 -15.26 4.44
CA HIS A 34 2.00 -15.22 5.90
C HIS A 34 2.96 -14.13 6.41
N TRP A 35 2.86 -13.84 7.69
CA TRP A 35 3.87 -13.06 8.40
C TRP A 35 5.16 -13.87 8.48
N LEU A 36 6.22 -13.35 7.85
CA LEU A 36 7.53 -13.99 7.92
C LEU A 36 8.03 -14.01 9.37
N THR A 37 8.61 -15.14 9.75
CA THR A 37 9.39 -15.27 10.99
C THR A 37 10.73 -14.54 10.85
N GLU A 38 11.37 -14.21 11.98
CA GLU A 38 12.72 -13.60 11.97
C GLU A 38 13.75 -14.42 11.17
N ALA A 39 13.64 -15.75 11.25
CA ALA A 39 14.48 -16.67 10.49
C ALA A 39 14.25 -16.56 8.98
N GLU A 40 12.99 -16.47 8.55
CA GLU A 40 12.63 -16.28 7.14
C GLU A 40 13.05 -14.91 6.62
N CYS A 41 12.87 -13.85 7.41
CA CYS A 41 13.34 -12.50 7.09
C CYS A 41 14.86 -12.47 6.87
N THR A 42 15.61 -13.19 7.71
CA THR A 42 17.08 -13.27 7.59
C THR A 42 17.51 -14.12 6.39
N ALA A 43 16.74 -15.15 6.05
CA ALA A 43 17.05 -16.06 4.96
C ALA A 43 16.68 -15.50 3.57
N THR A 44 15.71 -14.58 3.48
CA THR A 44 15.25 -14.02 2.22
C THR A 44 15.97 -12.72 1.86
N SER A 45 16.48 -12.63 0.63
CA SER A 45 16.99 -11.35 0.11
C SER A 45 15.89 -10.47 -0.48
N LEU A 46 14.68 -11.01 -0.65
CA LEU A 46 13.55 -10.33 -1.28
C LEU A 46 12.81 -9.41 -0.31
N PHE A 47 13.34 -9.21 0.88
CA PHE A 47 12.70 -8.44 1.95
C PHE A 47 12.63 -6.94 1.63
N THR A 48 13.70 -6.39 1.03
CA THR A 48 13.78 -4.98 0.61
C THR A 48 14.40 -4.87 -0.78
N TYR A 49 14.19 -3.73 -1.45
CA TYR A 49 14.81 -3.50 -2.76
C TYR A 49 16.34 -3.58 -2.71
N GLU A 50 16.94 -2.98 -1.66
CA GLU A 50 18.39 -2.95 -1.49
C GLU A 50 18.97 -4.35 -1.27
N SER A 51 18.33 -5.18 -0.45
CA SER A 51 18.76 -6.56 -0.21
C SER A 51 18.71 -7.40 -1.49
N ALA A 52 17.61 -7.29 -2.26
CA ALA A 52 17.46 -8.03 -3.50
C ALA A 52 18.49 -7.59 -4.56
N LEU A 53 18.79 -6.29 -4.61
CA LEU A 53 19.84 -5.75 -5.47
C LEU A 53 21.22 -6.31 -5.10
N LYS A 54 21.59 -6.31 -3.82
CA LYS A 54 22.88 -6.82 -3.33
C LYS A 54 23.03 -8.33 -3.54
N ALA A 55 21.95 -9.09 -3.42
CA ALA A 55 21.93 -10.53 -3.61
C ALA A 55 21.80 -10.98 -5.08
N ASN A 56 21.74 -10.05 -6.04
CA ASN A 56 21.49 -10.34 -7.46
C ASN A 56 20.15 -11.06 -7.71
N GLN A 57 19.14 -10.81 -6.87
CA GLN A 57 17.78 -11.35 -6.98
C GLN A 57 16.74 -10.26 -7.34
N LEU A 58 17.20 -9.17 -7.96
CA LEU A 58 16.35 -8.04 -8.31
C LEU A 58 15.17 -8.44 -9.22
N GLN A 59 15.32 -9.42 -10.11
CA GLN A 59 14.22 -9.84 -10.98
C GLN A 59 13.05 -10.45 -10.22
N ASP A 60 13.32 -11.22 -9.17
CA ASP A 60 12.30 -11.82 -8.31
C ASP A 60 11.62 -10.76 -7.45
N TYR A 61 12.39 -9.78 -6.97
CA TYR A 61 11.82 -8.60 -6.31
C TYR A 61 10.86 -7.85 -7.26
N LEU A 62 11.33 -7.54 -8.47
CA LEU A 62 10.52 -6.83 -9.47
C LEU A 62 9.29 -7.64 -9.91
N ALA A 63 9.30 -8.97 -9.80
CA ALA A 63 8.12 -9.79 -10.09
C ALA A 63 6.96 -9.48 -9.14
N GLY A 64 7.20 -9.41 -7.83
CA GLY A 64 6.14 -8.99 -6.91
C GLY A 64 5.88 -7.47 -6.93
N GLU A 65 6.86 -6.62 -7.28
CA GLU A 65 6.58 -5.19 -7.55
C GLU A 65 5.52 -5.04 -8.65
N ARG A 66 5.61 -5.84 -9.73
CA ARG A 66 4.62 -5.82 -10.80
C ARG A 66 3.22 -6.20 -10.33
N LYS A 67 3.09 -7.11 -9.36
CA LYS A 67 1.80 -7.50 -8.77
C LYS A 67 1.14 -6.34 -8.03
N PHE A 68 1.91 -5.66 -7.17
CA PHE A 68 1.45 -4.45 -6.48
C PHE A 68 1.05 -3.34 -7.44
N LEU A 69 1.88 -3.06 -8.45
CA LEU A 69 1.56 -2.05 -9.46
C LEU A 69 0.26 -2.39 -10.20
N ALA A 70 0.04 -3.67 -10.55
CA ALA A 70 -1.18 -4.11 -11.20
C ALA A 70 -2.42 -3.91 -10.30
N LEU A 71 -2.34 -4.31 -9.03
CA LEU A 71 -3.38 -4.09 -8.03
C LEU A 71 -3.71 -2.59 -7.89
N TYR A 72 -2.72 -1.74 -7.60
CA TYR A 72 -2.97 -0.32 -7.34
C TYR A 72 -3.49 0.43 -8.57
N ASN A 73 -3.07 0.02 -9.77
CA ASN A 73 -3.65 0.54 -11.00
C ASN A 73 -5.11 0.12 -11.18
N HIS A 74 -5.42 -1.14 -10.85
CA HIS A 74 -6.79 -1.63 -10.88
C HIS A 74 -7.69 -0.88 -9.89
N LEU A 75 -7.25 -0.73 -8.64
CA LEU A 75 -8.01 -0.02 -7.60
C LEU A 75 -8.22 1.46 -7.96
N GLY A 76 -7.21 2.11 -8.54
CA GLY A 76 -7.27 3.53 -8.88
C GLY A 76 -8.17 3.91 -10.05
N ASN A 77 -8.76 2.95 -10.77
CA ASN A 77 -9.63 3.23 -11.91
C ASN A 77 -10.91 4.01 -11.52
N ALA A 78 -11.34 3.88 -10.27
CA ALA A 78 -12.55 4.50 -9.73
C ALA A 78 -12.26 5.77 -8.91
N GLY A 79 -11.12 6.42 -9.13
CA GLY A 79 -10.69 7.60 -8.38
C GLY A 79 -9.51 7.31 -7.46
N THR A 80 -8.61 8.28 -7.32
CA THR A 80 -7.40 8.16 -6.52
C THR A 80 -7.01 9.52 -5.99
N ILE A 81 -6.82 9.61 -4.68
CA ILE A 81 -6.32 10.80 -4.01
C ILE A 81 -4.99 10.44 -3.37
N VAL A 82 -3.96 11.24 -3.61
CA VAL A 82 -2.64 11.07 -3.00
C VAL A 82 -2.40 12.17 -1.98
N ASN A 83 -1.86 11.78 -0.83
CA ASN A 83 -1.24 12.69 0.10
C ASN A 83 0.27 12.75 -0.18
N PHE A 84 0.72 13.87 -0.73
CA PHE A 84 2.14 14.09 -0.97
C PHE A 84 2.65 15.27 -0.15
N SER A 85 3.34 14.97 0.96
CA SER A 85 3.86 16.00 1.89
C SER A 85 2.75 16.92 2.44
N GLY A 86 1.60 16.35 2.82
CA GLY A 86 0.47 17.09 3.39
C GLY A 86 -0.43 17.76 2.33
N VAL A 87 -0.11 17.62 1.05
CA VAL A 87 -0.95 18.11 -0.05
C VAL A 87 -1.79 16.96 -0.58
N LEU A 88 -3.08 16.97 -0.27
CA LEU A 88 -4.05 16.03 -0.85
C LEU A 88 -4.46 16.52 -2.24
N ARG A 89 -4.37 15.63 -3.23
CA ARG A 89 -4.81 15.94 -4.59
C ARG A 89 -5.30 14.69 -5.32
N PRO A 90 -6.30 14.80 -6.18
CA PRO A 90 -6.64 13.76 -7.13
C PRO A 90 -5.47 13.46 -8.07
N ILE A 91 -5.32 12.22 -8.49
CA ILE A 91 -4.35 11.80 -9.50
C ILE A 91 -4.97 10.73 -10.40
N VAL A 92 -4.62 10.74 -11.68
CA VAL A 92 -5.02 9.68 -12.60
C VAL A 92 -4.11 8.46 -12.37
N SER A 93 -4.68 7.29 -12.10
CA SER A 93 -3.92 6.05 -11.85
C SER A 93 -2.98 5.68 -13.01
N ALA A 94 -3.43 5.87 -14.26
CA ALA A 94 -2.61 5.63 -15.44
C ALA A 94 -1.47 6.66 -15.65
N SER A 95 -1.39 7.72 -14.84
CA SER A 95 -0.38 8.78 -15.02
C SER A 95 1.03 8.29 -14.64
N SER A 96 2.03 8.79 -15.38
CA SER A 96 3.44 8.53 -15.07
C SER A 96 3.84 9.01 -13.67
N GLU A 97 3.16 10.05 -13.16
CA GLU A 97 3.37 10.55 -11.82
C GLU A 97 2.91 9.55 -10.76
N PHE A 98 1.71 8.97 -10.90
CA PHE A 98 1.23 7.94 -9.97
C PHE A 98 2.14 6.72 -9.99
N GLN A 99 2.52 6.24 -11.17
CA GLN A 99 3.47 5.13 -11.31
C GLN A 99 4.81 5.40 -10.62
N ARG A 100 5.28 6.66 -10.62
CA ARG A 100 6.51 7.08 -9.94
C ARG A 100 6.33 7.08 -8.42
N ILE A 101 5.16 7.48 -7.91
CA ILE A 101 4.84 7.42 -6.47
C ILE A 101 4.87 5.95 -6.01
N LEU A 102 4.13 5.08 -6.69
CA LEU A 102 4.06 3.65 -6.34
C LEU A 102 5.44 3.00 -6.31
N ARG A 103 6.24 3.17 -7.37
CA ARG A 103 7.60 2.57 -7.42
C ARG A 103 8.53 3.10 -6.35
N ARG A 104 8.43 4.38 -5.98
CA ARG A 104 9.23 4.94 -4.89
C ARG A 104 8.81 4.39 -3.53
N SER A 105 7.52 4.13 -3.35
CA SER A 105 6.99 3.51 -2.14
C SER A 105 7.44 2.07 -2.01
N LEU A 106 7.19 1.26 -3.04
CA LEU A 106 7.51 -0.16 -3.05
C LEU A 106 9.01 -0.39 -2.81
N ARG A 107 9.88 0.46 -3.37
CA ARG A 107 11.34 0.41 -3.20
C ARG A 107 11.86 1.21 -2.01
N GLU A 108 11.00 1.41 -1.01
CA GLU A 108 11.32 2.00 0.29
C GLU A 108 12.01 3.39 0.23
N ALA A 109 11.93 4.09 -0.91
CA ALA A 109 12.57 5.39 -1.12
C ALA A 109 11.70 6.53 -0.60
N ARG A 110 10.38 6.35 -0.64
CA ARG A 110 9.38 7.25 -0.05
C ARG A 110 8.01 6.57 -0.06
N PHE A 111 7.50 6.27 1.13
CA PHE A 111 6.18 5.65 1.27
C PHE A 111 5.06 6.50 0.72
N MET A 112 4.13 5.83 0.04
CA MET A 112 2.91 6.42 -0.46
C MET A 112 1.88 6.55 0.66
N ASP A 113 0.92 7.44 0.45
CA ASP A 113 -0.28 7.58 1.25
C ASP A 113 -1.40 7.91 0.27
N VAL A 114 -2.24 6.91 -0.02
CA VAL A 114 -3.16 6.93 -1.16
C VAL A 114 -4.53 6.48 -0.70
N TYR A 115 -5.56 7.21 -1.10
CA TYR A 115 -6.95 6.81 -0.91
C TYR A 115 -7.56 6.39 -2.26
N PHE A 116 -8.17 5.21 -2.29
CA PHE A 116 -8.82 4.63 -3.46
C PHE A 116 -10.33 4.78 -3.33
N GLU A 117 -10.90 5.79 -4.01
CA GLU A 117 -12.28 6.25 -3.80
C GLU A 117 -13.31 5.15 -4.07
N GLY A 118 -13.14 4.37 -5.15
CA GLY A 118 -14.10 3.31 -5.48
C GLY A 118 -14.16 2.14 -4.50
N TYR A 119 -13.17 2.03 -3.61
CA TYR A 119 -13.10 0.98 -2.59
C TYR A 119 -13.27 1.55 -1.17
N GLY A 120 -13.20 2.87 -0.99
CA GLY A 120 -13.28 3.49 0.32
C GLY A 120 -12.13 3.11 1.26
N VAL A 121 -10.93 2.87 0.71
CA VAL A 121 -9.76 2.42 1.49
C VAL A 121 -8.57 3.34 1.30
N ARG A 122 -7.83 3.54 2.40
CA ARG A 122 -6.52 4.21 2.42
C ARG A 122 -5.43 3.16 2.46
N ILE A 123 -4.44 3.27 1.58
CA ILE A 123 -3.26 2.41 1.57
C ILE A 123 -2.01 3.25 1.86
N LEU A 124 -1.25 2.80 2.85
CA LEU A 124 0.04 3.38 3.22
C LEU A 124 1.15 2.46 2.77
N GLY A 125 2.15 3.04 2.11
CA GLY A 125 3.39 2.35 1.84
C GLY A 125 4.07 1.92 3.14
N ASN A 126 4.63 0.72 3.16
CA ASN A 126 5.38 0.24 4.31
C ASN A 126 6.56 -0.64 3.87
N TYR A 127 7.34 -1.12 4.84
CA TYR A 127 8.50 -1.97 4.61
C TYR A 127 8.10 -3.42 4.29
N ASP A 128 9.11 -4.23 3.99
CA ASP A 128 9.03 -5.69 3.99
C ASP A 128 8.06 -6.24 2.94
N ARG A 129 7.79 -5.42 1.91
CA ARG A 129 6.82 -5.71 0.85
C ARG A 129 5.43 -5.98 1.39
N THR A 130 5.10 -5.29 2.47
CA THR A 130 3.79 -5.25 3.09
C THR A 130 3.31 -3.81 3.14
N ASP A 131 2.19 -3.51 2.51
CA ASP A 131 1.55 -2.18 2.62
C ASP A 131 0.35 -2.27 3.55
N VAL A 132 0.07 -1.18 4.26
CA VAL A 132 -1.04 -1.11 5.23
C VAL A 132 -2.31 -0.71 4.51
N ILE A 133 -3.43 -1.37 4.83
CA ILE A 133 -4.76 -1.01 4.39
C ILE A 133 -5.57 -0.54 5.59
N ILE A 134 -6.21 0.62 5.46
CA ILE A 134 -7.15 1.17 6.43
C ILE A 134 -8.50 1.34 5.74
N ALA A 135 -9.55 0.84 6.37
CA ALA A 135 -10.92 0.90 5.89
C ALA A 135 -11.85 1.47 6.97
N GLU A 136 -13.03 1.93 6.56
CA GLU A 136 -14.07 2.37 7.50
C GLU A 136 -14.86 1.17 8.05
N THR A 137 -14.92 0.08 7.29
CA THR A 137 -15.75 -1.10 7.57
C THR A 137 -15.00 -2.39 7.27
N CYS A 138 -15.40 -3.49 7.93
CA CYS A 138 -14.82 -4.82 7.65
C CYS A 138 -15.25 -5.33 6.26
N GLU A 139 -16.43 -4.96 5.80
CA GLU A 139 -16.96 -5.34 4.49
C GLU A 139 -16.09 -4.79 3.34
N GLN A 140 -15.54 -3.59 3.49
CA GLN A 140 -14.57 -3.04 2.54
C GLN A 140 -13.29 -3.89 2.49
N LEU A 141 -12.82 -4.41 3.63
CA LEU A 141 -11.67 -5.31 3.67
C LEU A 141 -11.99 -6.65 2.98
N ASP A 142 -13.18 -7.20 3.20
CA ASP A 142 -13.60 -8.46 2.56
C ASP A 142 -13.68 -8.33 1.03
N VAL A 143 -14.21 -7.19 0.53
CA VAL A 143 -14.19 -6.87 -0.91
C VAL A 143 -12.75 -6.75 -1.41
N LEU A 144 -11.90 -6.03 -0.68
CA LEU A 144 -10.52 -5.79 -1.10
C LEU A 144 -9.68 -7.08 -1.08
N GLU A 145 -9.94 -8.00 -0.16
CA GLU A 145 -9.28 -9.31 -0.12
C GLU A 145 -9.50 -10.10 -1.41
N THR A 146 -10.72 -10.06 -1.93
CA THR A 146 -11.06 -10.68 -3.22
C THR A 146 -10.27 -10.04 -4.37
N GLU A 147 -10.13 -8.71 -4.37
CA GLU A 147 -9.34 -8.00 -5.38
C GLU A 147 -7.84 -8.29 -5.27
N ILE A 148 -7.29 -8.28 -4.06
CA ILE A 148 -5.88 -8.59 -3.78
C ILE A 148 -5.51 -9.98 -4.31
N ALA A 149 -6.34 -10.98 -4.05
CA ALA A 149 -6.10 -12.36 -4.49
C ALA A 149 -6.00 -12.49 -6.02
N ARG A 150 -6.71 -11.66 -6.79
CA ARG A 150 -6.68 -11.67 -8.27
C ARG A 150 -5.32 -11.28 -8.85
N PHE A 151 -4.45 -10.66 -8.04
CA PHE A 151 -3.11 -10.23 -8.45
C PHE A 151 -2.00 -11.07 -7.79
N ASP A 152 -2.33 -12.25 -7.27
CA ASP A 152 -1.40 -13.16 -6.59
C ASP A 152 -0.68 -12.48 -5.41
N LEU A 153 -1.41 -11.64 -4.68
CA LEU A 153 -1.04 -11.02 -3.42
C LEU A 153 -1.93 -11.57 -2.30
N HIS A 154 -1.55 -11.30 -1.06
CA HIS A 154 -2.20 -11.86 0.12
C HIS A 154 -2.64 -10.75 1.08
N MET A 155 -3.87 -10.86 1.60
CA MET A 155 -4.29 -10.05 2.72
C MET A 155 -3.89 -10.73 4.03
N LEU A 156 -3.15 -10.02 4.88
CA LEU A 156 -2.80 -10.47 6.22
C LEU A 156 -3.64 -9.68 7.23
N ARG A 157 -4.45 -10.40 8.01
CA ARG A 157 -5.22 -9.84 9.14
C ARG A 157 -4.48 -10.13 10.44
N LYS A 158 -4.54 -9.21 11.40
CA LYS A 158 -4.04 -9.42 12.78
C LYS A 158 -5.17 -9.91 13.68
#